data_AF-A0AA38HY44-F1
#
_entry.id   AF-A0AA38HY44-F1
#
_cell.length_a   1.000
_cell.length_b   1.000
_cell.length_c   1.000
_cell.angle_alpha   90.00
_cell.angle_beta   90.00
_cell.angle_gamma   90.00
#
_symmetry.space_group_name_H-M   'P 1'
#
loop_
_entity.id
_entity.type
_entity.pdbx_description
1 polymer ?
#
loop_
_entity_poly.entity_id
_entity_poly.type
_entity_poly.pdbx_seq_one_letter_code
_entity_poly.pdbx_strand_id
1 'polypeptide(L)'
;MLQNDVKELKEKLSERDKKQQGETSYLGVINESQAISDNQLFDELEERQRRGCNVIINNLPEPDESTVTANDKQTFDLNSVTKLISLPGVENIELIKCYRIGKTVTNKPRPIRVILSSAMTAKNVIVKYKAQNGIYVNRDLTKMQQNRAYTIRKEFKRRLSVGDKDIKLKYMNGIPQIVSTKNQ
;
A
#
# COMPACT_ATOMS: atom_id res chain seq x y z
N MET A 1 44.36 0.74 -29.14
CA MET A 1 43.45 0.16 -28.13
C MET A 1 42.58 1.25 -27.51
N LEU A 2 43.15 2.22 -26.77
CA LEU A 2 42.39 3.29 -26.08
C LEU A 2 41.32 4.04 -26.91
N GLN A 3 41.56 4.33 -28.19
CA GLN A 3 40.57 5.05 -29.02
C GLN A 3 39.32 4.20 -29.35
N ASN A 4 39.46 2.88 -29.42
CA ASN A 4 38.33 1.97 -29.64
C ASN A 4 37.51 1.81 -28.36
N ASP A 5 38.19 1.72 -27.21
CA ASP A 5 37.54 1.61 -25.90
C ASP A 5 36.71 2.87 -25.58
N VAL A 6 37.24 4.06 -25.91
CA VAL A 6 36.52 5.33 -25.77
C VAL A 6 35.30 5.41 -26.70
N LYS A 7 35.39 4.84 -27.91
CA LYS A 7 34.26 4.78 -28.84
C LYS A 7 33.16 3.85 -28.31
N GLU A 8 33.52 2.68 -27.82
CA GLU A 8 32.59 1.70 -27.24
C GLU A 8 31.90 2.26 -25.99
N LEU A 9 32.64 2.99 -25.14
CA LEU A 9 32.07 3.66 -23.96
C LEU A 9 31.06 4.75 -24.34
N LYS A 10 31.33 5.53 -25.40
CA LYS A 10 30.39 6.56 -25.88
C LYS A 10 29.11 5.94 -26.45
N GLU A 11 29.22 4.81 -27.14
CA GLU A 11 28.05 4.08 -27.66
C GLU A 11 27.19 3.52 -26.51
N LYS A 12 27.81 2.91 -25.49
CA LYS A 12 27.09 2.42 -24.30
C LYS A 12 26.41 3.54 -23.49
N LEU A 13 27.02 4.73 -23.41
CA LEU A 13 26.41 5.89 -22.76
C LEU A 13 25.20 6.41 -23.57
N SER A 14 25.31 6.49 -24.89
CA SER A 14 24.21 6.87 -25.78
C SER A 14 23.01 5.91 -25.70
N GLU A 15 23.27 4.60 -25.60
CA GLU A 15 22.21 3.60 -25.40
C GLU A 15 21.54 3.74 -24.02
N ARG A 16 22.32 4.06 -22.98
CA ARG A 16 21.79 4.30 -21.63
C ARG A 16 20.90 5.54 -21.56
N ASP A 17 21.31 6.62 -22.24
CA ASP A 17 20.52 7.87 -22.30
C ASP A 17 19.20 7.68 -23.04
N LYS A 18 19.20 6.91 -24.15
CA LYS A 18 17.97 6.53 -24.86
C LYS A 18 17.03 5.67 -24.01
N LYS A 19 17.59 4.76 -23.20
CA LYS A 19 16.83 3.91 -22.27
C LYS A 19 16.21 4.73 -21.13
N GLN A 20 16.96 5.70 -20.60
CA GLN A 20 16.45 6.67 -19.62
C GLN A 20 15.37 7.59 -20.20
N GLN A 21 15.49 8.07 -21.44
CA GLN A 21 14.43 8.84 -22.10
C GLN A 21 13.16 8.00 -22.32
N GLY A 22 13.31 6.72 -22.67
CA GLY A 22 12.19 5.78 -22.76
C GLY A 22 11.47 5.55 -21.42
N GLU A 23 12.22 5.41 -20.32
CA GLU A 23 11.65 5.29 -18.97
C GLU A 23 11.05 6.61 -18.46
N THR A 24 11.64 7.75 -18.83
CA THR A 24 11.16 9.10 -18.46
C THR A 24 9.84 9.44 -19.18
N SER A 25 9.61 8.89 -20.37
CA SER A 25 8.33 9.07 -21.10
C SER A 25 7.11 8.50 -20.35
N TYR A 26 7.28 7.52 -19.47
CA TYR A 26 6.20 6.96 -18.63
C TYR A 26 5.91 7.80 -17.37
N LEU A 27 6.80 8.74 -17.01
CA LEU A 27 6.54 9.75 -15.97
C LEU A 27 5.80 10.98 -16.52
N GLY A 28 5.77 11.15 -17.85
CA GLY A 28 5.20 12.30 -18.55
C GLY A 28 3.66 12.38 -18.62
N VAL A 29 2.92 11.52 -17.92
CA VAL A 29 1.44 11.54 -17.86
C VAL A 29 0.92 11.80 -16.45
N ILE A 30 1.67 12.57 -15.65
CA ILE A 30 1.19 13.16 -14.40
C ILE A 30 1.16 14.68 -14.60
N ASN A 31 0.01 15.20 -15.05
CA ASN A 31 -0.24 16.64 -15.07
C ASN A 31 -0.06 17.23 -13.64
N GLU A 32 0.74 18.29 -13.56
CA GLU A 32 1.02 19.17 -12.42
C GLU A 32 1.23 18.48 -11.07
N SER A 33 2.42 17.92 -10.88
CA SER A 33 2.94 17.70 -9.52
C SER A 33 3.64 18.97 -9.09
N GLN A 34 3.13 19.64 -8.05
CA GLN A 34 3.94 20.53 -7.22
C GLN A 34 5.29 19.82 -6.96
N ALA A 35 6.42 20.49 -7.21
CA ALA A 35 7.72 19.94 -6.86
C ALA A 35 7.69 19.58 -5.36
N ILE A 36 7.79 18.29 -5.06
CA ILE A 36 7.87 17.81 -3.67
C ILE A 36 9.20 18.34 -3.14
N SER A 37 9.17 19.09 -2.04
CA SER A 37 10.41 19.58 -1.44
C SER A 37 11.18 18.41 -0.81
N ASP A 38 12.49 18.56 -0.69
CA ASP A 38 13.34 17.53 -0.06
C ASP A 38 12.84 17.20 1.36
N ASN A 39 12.43 18.21 2.13
CA ASN A 39 11.86 18.00 3.47
C ASN A 39 10.60 17.12 3.44
N GLN A 40 9.68 17.36 2.50
CA GLN A 40 8.48 16.53 2.36
C GLN A 40 8.82 15.08 1.98
N LEU A 41 9.90 14.87 1.21
CA LEU A 41 10.38 13.53 0.88
C LEU A 41 10.97 12.82 2.11
N PHE A 42 11.78 13.52 2.91
CA PHE A 42 12.33 12.96 4.15
C PHE A 42 11.25 12.62 5.16
N ASP A 43 10.28 13.52 5.39
CA ASP A 43 9.13 13.30 6.28
C ASP A 43 8.33 12.07 5.84
N GLU A 44 8.11 11.90 4.54
CA GLU A 44 7.43 10.73 4.01
C GLU A 44 8.21 9.44 4.23
N LEU A 45 9.53 9.45 4.03
CA LEU A 45 10.37 8.27 4.23
C LEU A 45 10.36 7.82 5.70
N GLU A 46 10.47 8.77 6.62
CA GLU A 46 10.35 8.51 8.06
C GLU A 46 8.96 7.96 8.40
N GLU A 47 7.90 8.59 7.88
CA GLU A 47 6.53 8.14 8.15
C GLU A 47 6.27 6.72 7.61
N ARG A 48 6.80 6.40 6.42
CA ARG A 48 6.75 5.05 5.85
C ARG A 48 7.48 4.04 6.71
N GLN A 49 8.68 4.38 7.20
CA GLN A 49 9.45 3.50 8.07
C GLN A 49 8.68 3.22 9.35
N ARG A 50 8.14 4.27 9.99
CA ARG A 50 7.35 4.16 11.23
C ARG A 50 6.07 3.33 11.05
N ARG A 51 5.42 3.41 9.89
CA ARG A 51 4.20 2.64 9.57
C ARG A 51 4.50 1.25 9.00
N GLY A 52 5.76 0.92 8.69
CA GLY A 52 6.13 -0.33 8.03
C GLY A 52 5.79 -1.59 8.83
N CYS A 53 5.74 -1.49 10.15
CA CYS A 53 5.34 -2.56 11.06
C CYS A 53 3.81 -2.67 11.26
N ASN A 54 3.03 -1.79 10.64
CA ASN A 54 1.59 -1.72 10.85
C ASN A 54 0.82 -2.46 9.76
N VAL A 55 -0.30 -3.07 10.14
CA VAL A 55 -1.32 -3.58 9.22
C VAL A 55 -2.68 -2.98 9.58
N ILE A 56 -3.50 -2.76 8.54
CA ILE A 56 -4.87 -2.27 8.69
C ILE A 56 -5.83 -3.39 8.31
N ILE A 57 -6.64 -3.81 9.28
CA ILE A 57 -7.68 -4.82 9.10
C ILE A 57 -9.00 -4.09 8.93
N ASN A 58 -9.70 -4.37 7.84
CA ASN A 58 -10.98 -3.75 7.53
C ASN A 58 -12.11 -4.77 7.65
N ASN A 59 -13.31 -4.29 7.99
CA ASN A 59 -14.54 -5.08 8.12
C ASN A 59 -14.47 -6.20 9.18
N LEU A 60 -13.55 -6.12 10.15
CA LEU A 60 -13.62 -7.01 11.31
C LEU A 60 -14.84 -6.59 12.16
N PRO A 61 -15.75 -7.51 12.53
CA PRO A 61 -16.93 -7.18 13.34
C PRO A 61 -16.58 -6.40 14.60
N GLU A 62 -17.39 -5.41 14.98
CA GLU A 62 -17.22 -4.72 16.26
C GLU A 62 -17.72 -5.61 17.41
N PRO A 63 -17.18 -5.45 18.63
CA PRO A 63 -17.73 -6.10 19.81
C PRO A 63 -19.21 -5.74 19.97
N ASP A 64 -20.01 -6.69 20.44
CA ASP A 64 -21.44 -6.48 20.70
C ASP A 64 -21.66 -5.30 21.66
N GLU A 65 -22.79 -4.62 21.53
CA GLU A 65 -23.16 -3.51 22.42
C GLU A 65 -23.26 -3.92 23.89
N SER A 66 -23.51 -5.21 24.15
CA SER A 66 -23.49 -5.82 25.49
C SER A 66 -22.11 -5.88 26.12
N THR A 67 -21.04 -5.60 25.36
CA THR A 67 -19.68 -5.53 25.88
C THR A 67 -19.52 -4.25 26.71
N VAL A 68 -19.54 -4.42 28.03
CA VAL A 68 -19.78 -3.32 28.99
C VAL A 68 -18.56 -2.41 29.14
N THR A 69 -17.35 -2.97 29.23
CA THR A 69 -16.15 -2.17 29.55
C THR A 69 -15.25 -1.94 28.33
N ALA A 70 -14.44 -0.88 28.41
CA ALA A 70 -13.42 -0.62 27.39
C ALA A 70 -12.37 -1.75 27.30
N ASN A 71 -12.03 -2.37 28.43
CA ASN A 71 -11.09 -3.49 28.48
C ASN A 71 -11.64 -4.75 27.81
N ASP A 72 -12.94 -5.02 27.96
CA ASP A 72 -13.58 -6.16 27.31
C ASP A 72 -13.58 -5.98 25.78
N LYS A 73 -13.86 -4.75 25.31
CA LYS A 73 -13.81 -4.40 23.89
C LYS A 73 -12.40 -4.57 23.32
N GLN A 74 -11.39 -4.11 24.05
CA GLN A 74 -9.98 -4.26 23.65
C GLN A 74 -9.55 -5.74 23.61
N THR A 75 -9.98 -6.52 24.61
CA THR A 75 -9.71 -7.97 24.67
C THR A 75 -10.40 -8.71 23.52
N PHE A 76 -11.64 -8.37 23.20
CA PHE A 76 -12.36 -8.91 22.04
C PHE A 76 -11.61 -8.63 20.73
N ASP A 77 -11.20 -7.37 20.51
CA ASP A 77 -10.46 -6.98 19.32
C ASP A 77 -9.11 -7.70 19.24
N LEU A 78 -8.38 -7.78 20.35
CA LEU A 78 -7.10 -8.48 20.42
C LEU A 78 -7.26 -9.97 20.06
N ASN A 79 -8.22 -10.66 20.68
CA ASN A 79 -8.46 -12.08 20.42
C ASN A 79 -8.89 -12.32 18.97
N SER A 80 -9.77 -11.46 18.44
CA SER A 80 -10.24 -11.54 17.06
C SER A 80 -9.09 -11.33 16.06
N VAL A 81 -8.23 -10.34 16.31
CA VAL A 81 -7.05 -10.07 15.48
C VAL A 81 -6.06 -11.22 15.55
N THR A 82 -5.71 -11.71 16.74
CA THR A 82 -4.76 -12.80 16.92
C THR A 82 -5.22 -14.02 16.13
N LYS A 83 -6.49 -14.44 16.27
CA LYS A 83 -7.07 -15.54 15.50
C LYS A 83 -7.01 -15.29 13.99
N LEU A 84 -7.29 -14.06 13.55
CA LEU A 84 -7.29 -13.68 12.13
C LEU A 84 -5.91 -13.79 11.49
N ILE A 85 -4.86 -13.38 12.21
CA ILE A 85 -3.50 -13.28 11.68
C ILE A 85 -2.62 -14.51 11.96
N SER A 86 -3.09 -15.47 12.77
CA SER A 86 -2.49 -16.80 12.95
C SER A 86 -2.55 -17.62 11.66
N LEU A 87 -1.70 -17.28 10.69
CA LEU A 87 -1.66 -17.87 9.35
C LEU A 87 -0.54 -18.91 9.23
N PRO A 88 -0.75 -20.00 8.46
CA PRO A 88 0.31 -20.97 8.20
C PRO A 88 1.60 -20.35 7.64
N GLY A 89 2.71 -20.64 8.32
CA GLY A 89 4.04 -20.12 8.00
C GLY A 89 4.24 -18.62 8.24
N VAL A 90 3.38 -17.96 9.01
CA VAL A 90 3.71 -16.70 9.68
C VAL A 90 3.94 -17.03 11.15
N GLU A 91 5.18 -17.35 11.48
CA GLU A 91 5.56 -17.73 12.84
C GLU A 91 5.90 -16.51 13.68
N ASN A 92 5.79 -16.66 15.01
CA ASN A 92 6.21 -15.66 15.99
C ASN A 92 5.60 -14.27 15.76
N ILE A 93 4.28 -14.22 15.53
CA ILE A 93 3.57 -12.95 15.42
C ILE A 93 3.47 -12.32 16.80
N GLU A 94 4.33 -11.34 17.04
CA GLU A 94 4.28 -10.49 18.21
C GLU A 94 3.48 -9.22 17.88
N LEU A 95 2.33 -9.09 18.54
CA LEU A 95 1.45 -7.93 18.44
C LEU A 95 1.79 -6.94 19.55
N ILE A 96 2.25 -5.74 19.16
CA ILE A 96 2.67 -4.68 20.07
C ILE A 96 1.47 -3.84 20.51
N LYS A 97 0.61 -3.44 19.56
CA LYS A 97 -0.62 -2.67 19.81
C LYS A 97 -1.72 -3.05 18.83
N CYS A 98 -2.98 -2.99 19.30
CA CYS A 98 -4.18 -3.19 18.49
C CYS A 98 -5.25 -2.18 18.95
N TYR A 99 -5.80 -1.41 18.03
CA TYR A 99 -6.90 -0.49 18.32
C TYR A 99 -7.69 -0.10 17.06
N ARG A 100 -8.98 0.18 17.24
CA ARG A 100 -9.88 0.68 16.20
C ARG A 100 -9.52 2.12 15.82
N ILE A 101 -9.64 2.46 14.54
CA ILE A 101 -9.40 3.81 14.01
C ILE A 101 -10.64 4.34 13.30
N GLY A 102 -10.84 5.66 13.39
CA GLY A 102 -11.98 6.36 12.76
C GLY A 102 -13.19 6.49 13.66
N LYS A 103 -14.22 7.18 13.13
CA LYS A 103 -15.49 7.41 13.81
C LYS A 103 -16.40 6.20 13.65
N THR A 104 -17.24 5.95 14.65
CA THR A 104 -18.29 4.93 14.56
C THR A 104 -19.31 5.34 13.51
N VAL A 105 -19.68 4.41 12.65
CA VAL A 105 -20.69 4.61 11.61
C VAL A 105 -21.63 3.40 11.64
N THR A 106 -22.93 3.65 11.60
CA THR A 106 -23.95 2.60 11.58
C THR A 106 -23.69 1.64 10.43
N ASN A 107 -23.76 0.33 10.70
CA ASN A 107 -23.56 -0.76 9.73
C ASN A 107 -22.18 -0.78 9.04
N LYS A 108 -21.16 -0.12 9.61
CA LYS A 108 -19.81 -0.17 9.08
C LYS A 108 -18.78 -0.30 10.20
N PRO A 109 -18.19 -1.50 10.38
CA PRO A 109 -17.17 -1.70 11.40
C PRO A 109 -15.97 -0.80 11.16
N ARG A 110 -15.46 -0.18 12.23
CA ARG A 110 -14.24 0.61 12.17
C ARG A 110 -13.03 -0.27 11.84
N PRO A 111 -12.11 0.19 10.97
CA PRO A 111 -10.86 -0.52 10.74
C PRO A 111 -10.05 -0.66 12.03
N ILE A 112 -9.29 -1.74 12.16
CA ILE A 112 -8.29 -1.91 13.23
C ILE A 112 -6.91 -1.60 12.65
N ARG A 113 -6.15 -0.78 13.37
CA ARG A 113 -4.70 -0.69 13.20
C ARG A 113 -4.03 -1.65 14.17
N VAL A 114 -3.18 -2.51 13.63
CA VAL A 114 -2.34 -3.43 14.40
C VAL A 114 -0.88 -3.05 14.16
N ILE A 115 -0.10 -2.96 15.24
CA ILE A 115 1.34 -2.71 15.21
C ILE A 115 2.03 -4.01 15.60
N LEU A 116 2.89 -4.51 14.72
CA LEU A 116 3.64 -5.75 14.90
C LEU A 116 5.10 -5.44 15.25
N SER A 117 5.83 -6.44 15.72
CA SER A 117 7.25 -6.28 16.09
C SER A 117 8.17 -5.96 14.91
N SER A 118 7.82 -6.39 13.69
CA SER A 118 8.65 -6.17 12.51
C SER A 118 7.87 -5.88 11.23
N ALA A 119 8.49 -5.11 10.34
CA ALA A 119 7.97 -4.83 9.00
C ALA A 119 7.90 -6.10 8.13
N MET A 120 8.78 -7.08 8.38
CA MET A 120 8.75 -8.37 7.68
C MET A 120 7.51 -9.17 8.07
N THR A 121 7.20 -9.24 9.37
CA THR A 121 5.98 -9.89 9.87
C THR A 121 4.73 -9.23 9.29
N ALA A 122 4.66 -7.89 9.29
CA ALA A 122 3.56 -7.15 8.68
C ALA A 122 3.40 -7.47 7.19
N LYS A 123 4.50 -7.48 6.43
CA LYS A 123 4.50 -7.85 5.01
C LYS A 123 4.01 -9.28 4.81
N ASN A 124 4.47 -10.23 5.62
CA ASN A 124 4.07 -11.64 5.53
C ASN A 124 2.58 -11.83 5.82
N VAL A 125 2.05 -11.16 6.85
CA VAL A 125 0.61 -11.15 7.15
C VAL A 125 -0.16 -10.63 5.93
N ILE A 126 0.23 -9.49 5.35
CA ILE A 126 -0.46 -8.91 4.19
C ILE A 126 -0.43 -9.84 2.96
N VAL A 127 0.71 -10.48 2.68
CA VAL A 127 0.88 -11.34 1.48
C VAL A 127 0.13 -12.66 1.63
N LYS A 128 0.18 -13.26 2.83
CA LYS A 128 -0.39 -14.58 3.10
C LYS A 128 -1.87 -14.51 3.41
N TYR A 129 -2.35 -13.43 4.03
CA TYR A 129 -3.77 -13.27 4.32
C TYR A 129 -4.56 -13.17 3.01
N LYS A 130 -5.51 -14.09 2.83
CA LYS A 130 -6.48 -14.03 1.74
C LYS A 130 -7.76 -13.42 2.27
N ALA A 131 -8.31 -12.46 1.52
CA ALA A 131 -9.57 -11.84 1.90
C ALA A 131 -10.66 -12.92 2.02
N GLN A 132 -11.35 -12.93 3.15
CA GLN A 132 -12.37 -13.90 3.50
C GLN A 132 -13.47 -13.21 4.29
N ASN A 133 -14.73 -13.59 4.06
CA ASN A 133 -15.90 -13.01 4.73
C ASN A 133 -15.95 -11.46 4.65
N GLY A 134 -15.45 -10.88 3.56
CA GLY A 134 -15.37 -9.43 3.38
C GLY A 134 -14.29 -8.73 4.23
N ILE A 135 -13.53 -9.46 5.05
CA ILE A 135 -12.40 -8.96 5.83
C ILE A 135 -11.15 -8.96 4.95
N TYR A 136 -10.44 -7.85 4.94
CA TYR A 136 -9.20 -7.70 4.19
C TYR A 136 -8.14 -6.94 4.97
N VAL A 137 -6.89 -7.34 4.76
CA VAL A 137 -5.71 -6.79 5.45
C VAL A 137 -4.87 -6.02 4.44
N ASN A 138 -4.59 -4.75 4.75
CA ASN A 138 -3.85 -3.83 3.91
C ASN A 138 -2.67 -3.22 4.67
N ARG A 139 -1.77 -2.59 3.90
CA ARG A 139 -0.72 -1.73 4.45
C ARG A 139 -1.31 -0.49 5.11
N ASP A 140 -0.66 -0.02 6.16
CA ASP A 140 -0.91 1.30 6.72
C ASP A 140 -0.22 2.38 5.87
N LEU A 141 -0.96 2.97 4.96
CA LEU A 141 -0.44 3.97 4.02
C LEU A 141 -0.29 5.34 4.69
N THR A 142 0.76 6.08 4.33
CA THR A 142 0.92 7.51 4.68
C THR A 142 -0.18 8.34 4.02
N LYS A 143 -0.35 9.60 4.45
CA LYS A 143 -1.33 10.49 3.84
C LYS A 143 -1.03 10.74 2.37
N MET A 144 0.24 10.90 2.00
CA MET A 144 0.65 11.08 0.61
C MET A 144 0.34 9.83 -0.23
N GLN A 145 0.64 8.63 0.29
CA GLN A 145 0.30 7.38 -0.39
C GLN A 145 -1.22 7.19 -0.56
N GLN A 146 -2.01 7.52 0.46
CA GLN A 146 -3.48 7.46 0.40
C GLN A 146 -4.03 8.41 -0.68
N ASN A 147 -3.56 9.65 -0.71
CA ASN A 147 -3.98 10.65 -1.69
C ASN A 147 -3.61 10.18 -3.11
N ARG A 148 -2.39 9.69 -3.31
CA ARG A 148 -1.95 9.11 -4.59
C ARG A 148 -2.86 7.94 -5.02
N ALA A 149 -3.13 7.01 -4.11
CA ALA A 149 -4.00 5.87 -4.39
C ALA A 149 -5.44 6.29 -4.73
N TYR A 150 -5.96 7.32 -4.06
CA TYR A 150 -7.26 7.91 -4.36
C TYR A 150 -7.29 8.54 -5.77
N THR A 151 -6.30 9.37 -6.11
CA THR A 151 -6.20 10.02 -7.42
C THR A 151 -6.14 8.99 -8.54
N ILE A 152 -5.33 7.93 -8.38
CA ILE A 152 -5.22 6.86 -9.38
C ILE A 152 -6.54 6.12 -9.56
N ARG A 153 -7.26 5.81 -8.47
CA ARG A 153 -8.58 5.17 -8.56
C ARG A 153 -9.63 6.08 -9.21
N LYS A 154 -9.60 7.38 -8.90
CA LYS A 154 -10.49 8.38 -9.51
C LYS A 154 -10.25 8.46 -11.01
N GLU A 155 -8.98 8.55 -11.41
CA GLU A 155 -8.58 8.61 -12.81
C GLU A 155 -8.93 7.32 -13.55
N PHE A 156 -8.70 6.15 -12.94
CA PHE A 156 -9.10 4.86 -13.51
C PHE A 156 -10.60 4.80 -13.81
N LYS A 157 -11.44 5.19 -12.84
CA LYS A 157 -12.89 5.27 -13.03
C LYS A 157 -13.28 6.25 -14.13
N ARG A 158 -12.62 7.41 -14.19
CA ARG A 158 -12.85 8.41 -15.24
C ARG A 158 -12.55 7.82 -16.62
N ARG A 159 -11.39 7.15 -16.79
CA ARG A 159 -11.01 6.50 -18.06
C ARG A 159 -12.00 5.42 -18.49
N LEU A 160 -12.44 4.57 -17.57
CA LEU A 160 -13.50 3.59 -17.85
C LEU A 160 -14.80 4.26 -18.31
N SER A 161 -15.21 5.36 -17.68
CA SER A 161 -16.44 6.07 -18.05
C SER A 161 -16.40 6.74 -19.42
N VAL A 162 -15.21 7.07 -19.93
CA VAL A 162 -15.03 7.63 -21.30
C VAL A 162 -14.76 6.55 -22.35
N GLY A 163 -14.84 5.26 -21.97
CA GLY A 163 -14.74 4.13 -22.91
C GLY A 163 -13.34 3.57 -23.13
N ASP A 164 -12.36 3.91 -22.29
CA ASP A 164 -11.03 3.29 -22.32
C ASP A 164 -11.12 1.84 -21.80
N LYS A 165 -11.11 0.86 -22.71
CA LYS A 165 -11.27 -0.57 -22.39
C LYS A 165 -9.95 -1.31 -22.22
N ASP A 166 -8.84 -0.69 -22.59
CA ASP A 166 -7.54 -1.33 -22.69
C ASP A 166 -6.64 -1.05 -21.47
N ILE A 167 -7.28 -0.83 -20.31
CA ILE A 167 -6.62 -0.50 -19.07
C ILE A 167 -7.13 -1.38 -17.92
N LYS A 168 -6.25 -1.68 -16.98
CA LYS A 168 -6.62 -2.33 -15.72
C LYS A 168 -5.90 -1.71 -14.54
N LEU A 169 -6.51 -1.84 -13.37
CA LEU A 169 -5.91 -1.40 -12.12
C LEU A 169 -5.09 -2.56 -11.51
N LYS A 170 -3.76 -2.41 -11.49
CA LYS A 170 -2.85 -3.37 -10.87
C LYS A 170 -2.28 -2.78 -9.59
N TYR A 171 -2.21 -3.57 -8.52
CA TYR A 171 -1.54 -3.15 -7.28
C TYR A 171 -0.08 -3.59 -7.29
N MET A 172 0.83 -2.63 -7.16
CA MET A 172 2.26 -2.85 -7.04
C MET A 172 2.69 -2.39 -5.64
N ASN A 173 3.19 -3.31 -4.81
CA ASN A 173 3.54 -3.04 -3.41
C ASN A 173 2.41 -2.38 -2.60
N GLY A 174 1.15 -2.74 -2.89
CA GLY A 174 -0.03 -2.19 -2.23
C GLY A 174 -0.47 -0.81 -2.75
N ILE A 175 0.22 -0.22 -3.72
CA ILE A 175 -0.15 1.04 -4.37
C ILE A 175 -0.80 0.72 -5.73
N PRO A 176 -2.00 1.25 -6.03
CA PRO A 176 -2.64 1.02 -7.32
C PRO A 176 -1.89 1.74 -8.43
N GLN A 177 -1.88 1.14 -9.63
CA GLN A 177 -1.38 1.71 -10.87
C GLN A 177 -2.31 1.31 -12.01
N ILE A 178 -2.53 2.22 -12.96
CA ILE A 178 -3.26 1.94 -14.19
C ILE A 178 -2.24 1.40 -15.19
N VAL A 179 -2.47 0.19 -15.70
CA VAL A 179 -1.60 -0.46 -16.68
C VAL A 179 -2.39 -0.79 -17.94
N SER A 180 -1.74 -0.68 -19.10
CA SER A 180 -2.33 -1.07 -20.39
C SER A 180 -2.45 -2.59 -20.50
N THR A 181 -3.53 -3.06 -21.12
CA THR A 181 -3.76 -4.49 -21.42
C THR A 181 -3.35 -4.88 -22.84
N LYS A 182 -2.91 -3.94 -23.70
CA LYS A 182 -2.58 -4.24 -25.11
C LYS A 182 -1.32 -5.08 -25.34
N ASN A 183 -0.45 -5.23 -24.32
CA ASN A 183 0.86 -5.87 -24.44
C ASN A 183 1.06 -7.01 -23.42
N GLN A 184 0.02 -7.81 -23.15
CA GLN A 184 0.11 -8.93 -22.20
C GLN A 184 -0.36 -10.25 -22.80
#